data_AF-A0A9P6TXJ2-F1
#
_entry.id   AF-A0A9P6TXJ2-F1
#
_cell.length_a   1.000
_cell.length_b   1.000
_cell.length_c   1.000
_cell.angle_alpha   90.00
_cell.angle_beta   90.00
_cell.angle_gamma   90.00
#
_symmetry.space_group_name_H-M   'P 1'
#
loop_
_entity.id
_entity.type
_entity.pdbx_description
1 polymer ?
#
loop_
_entity_poly.entity_id
_entity_poly.type
_entity_poly.pdbx_seq_one_letter_code
_entity_poly.pdbx_strand_id
1 'polypeptide(L)'
;MAPTMDSISYSILLLKEDPIVGVRQIPSTVAGPCSDPAPIDPYRTALHAAFTQDNQMQHNVDYLAPMTTLFPMPTVLSEAILAGPPSNQGHDRIWAFAVTSQNAVQAIETALQAQTDSAIREAWLQVPIYCLTGATLTAVQRVGFKTINCSTLLARSSTSTQSTIPLSAPTPSIDNGIHLVDLLLSFEWPTAADLGFEDGPPPALWFLTGETHMKTLPETLSAHQKPFREIVVYEAGPRSGFESDLYAWLVKSSDSMQDGMMGKMIEGKKILYLAGFSPRGVDMTMPTLKQFLREYGSTLEDATIEIRWAAIGTTTAKRIQEHLSVIAEDSSTQDSPATRSNVIINSVVAVASGPNATSMAEVILSHIKE
;
A
#
# COMPACT_ATOMS: atom_id res chain seq x y z
N MET A 1 -9.49 39.61 32.70
CA MET A 1 -9.78 38.16 32.53
C MET A 1 -9.26 37.79 31.17
N ALA A 2 -8.27 36.89 31.08
CA ALA A 2 -7.83 36.37 29.79
C ALA A 2 -8.93 35.45 29.24
N PRO A 3 -9.22 35.47 27.93
CA PRO A 3 -10.13 34.50 27.34
C PRO A 3 -9.57 33.10 27.62
N THR A 4 -10.35 32.26 28.27
CA THR A 4 -10.06 30.82 28.33
C THR A 4 -10.08 30.33 26.89
N MET A 5 -8.90 29.97 26.36
CA MET A 5 -8.84 29.32 25.06
C MET A 5 -9.54 27.98 25.17
N ASP A 6 -10.57 27.76 24.36
CA ASP A 6 -11.25 26.48 24.26
C ASP A 6 -10.21 25.42 23.89
N SER A 7 -10.10 24.38 24.72
CA SER A 7 -9.14 23.31 24.51
C SER A 7 -9.63 22.44 23.36
N ILE A 8 -9.04 22.61 22.16
CA ILE A 8 -9.30 21.74 21.01
C ILE A 8 -8.34 20.55 21.08
N SER A 9 -8.88 19.34 20.98
CA SER A 9 -8.09 18.10 20.90
C SER A 9 -8.26 17.42 19.55
N TYR A 10 -7.18 16.82 19.04
CA TYR A 10 -7.13 16.20 17.73
C TYR A 10 -6.77 14.72 17.84
N SER A 11 -7.58 13.85 17.24
CA SER A 11 -7.24 12.44 17.04
C SER A 11 -7.18 12.15 15.55
N ILE A 12 -6.06 11.63 15.07
CA ILE A 12 -5.81 11.37 13.65
C ILE A 12 -5.71 9.86 13.46
N LEU A 13 -6.60 9.30 12.64
CA LEU A 13 -6.54 7.92 12.19
C LEU A 13 -6.03 7.87 10.77
N LEU A 14 -4.89 7.21 10.58
CA LEU A 14 -4.34 6.91 9.27
C LEU A 14 -4.89 5.55 8.80
N LEU A 15 -5.71 5.57 7.74
CA LEU A 15 -6.32 4.36 7.17
C LEU A 15 -5.32 3.58 6.31
N LYS A 16 -4.26 3.09 6.95
CA LYS A 16 -3.08 2.43 6.36
C LYS A 16 -2.51 1.40 7.33
N GLU A 17 -1.77 0.42 6.80
CA GLU A 17 -0.93 -0.50 7.58
C GLU A 17 0.11 0.24 8.41
N ASP A 18 0.34 -0.26 9.63
CA ASP A 18 1.40 0.21 10.51
C ASP A 18 2.75 -0.29 9.96
N PRO A 19 3.70 0.61 9.63
CA PRO A 19 4.99 0.23 9.05
C PRO A 19 5.85 -0.64 9.97
N ILE A 20 5.57 -0.67 11.29
CA ILE A 20 6.39 -1.37 12.28
C ILE A 20 6.08 -2.88 12.33
N VAL A 21 4.89 -3.30 11.90
CA VAL A 21 4.43 -4.71 12.03
C VAL A 21 5.02 -5.62 10.93
N GLY A 22 5.65 -5.06 9.89
CA GLY A 22 6.01 -5.79 8.66
C GLY A 22 7.44 -6.34 8.52
N VAL A 23 8.35 -6.13 9.47
CA VAL A 23 9.78 -6.50 9.28
C VAL A 23 10.23 -7.57 10.28
N ARG A 24 9.99 -8.85 9.98
CA ARG A 24 10.88 -9.93 10.46
C ARG A 24 11.96 -10.12 9.41
N GLN A 25 13.15 -9.56 9.65
CA GLN A 25 14.32 -9.85 8.81
C GLN A 25 14.59 -11.36 8.84
N ILE A 26 14.86 -11.94 7.67
CA ILE A 26 15.41 -13.29 7.55
C ILE A 26 16.73 -13.30 8.34
N PRO A 27 16.97 -14.25 9.25
CA PRO A 27 18.28 -14.40 9.85
C PRO A 27 19.27 -14.79 8.74
N SER A 28 19.99 -13.80 8.22
CA SER A 28 21.14 -14.03 7.37
C SER A 28 22.21 -14.70 8.22
N THR A 29 22.64 -15.90 7.84
CA THR A 29 23.67 -16.68 8.55
C THR A 29 25.08 -16.07 8.48
N VAL A 30 25.22 -14.87 7.90
CA VAL A 30 26.51 -14.22 7.67
C VAL A 30 26.45 -12.72 8.03
N ALA A 31 26.34 -12.39 9.31
CA ALA A 31 26.93 -11.20 9.96
C ALA A 31 26.39 -11.08 11.40
N GLY A 32 27.22 -10.58 12.31
CA GLY A 32 26.94 -10.49 13.75
C GLY A 32 25.73 -9.62 14.13
N PRO A 33 25.42 -9.51 15.43
CA PRO A 33 24.24 -8.79 15.92
C PRO A 33 24.36 -7.29 15.64
N CYS A 34 23.86 -6.86 14.48
CA CYS A 34 23.58 -5.48 14.17
C CYS A 34 22.10 -5.25 14.49
N SER A 35 21.83 -4.69 15.68
CA SER A 35 20.48 -4.24 16.03
C SER A 35 20.19 -2.97 15.24
N ASP A 36 19.72 -3.11 14.00
CA ASP A 36 19.22 -1.97 13.26
C ASP A 36 18.06 -1.32 14.04
N PRO A 37 18.07 0.01 14.21
CA PRO A 37 16.96 0.69 14.87
C PRO A 37 15.66 0.39 14.11
N ALA A 38 14.57 0.18 14.85
CA ALA A 38 13.26 -0.04 14.27
C ALA A 38 12.97 1.05 13.21
N PRO A 39 12.44 0.68 12.02
CA PRO A 39 12.18 1.64 10.97
C PRO A 39 11.29 2.76 11.52
N ILE A 40 11.77 4.00 11.41
CA ILE A 40 11.05 5.19 11.84
C ILE A 40 9.86 5.37 10.90
N ASP A 41 8.66 5.44 11.47
CA ASP A 41 7.43 5.66 10.72
C ASP A 41 7.37 7.11 10.18
N PRO A 42 7.45 7.30 8.85
CA PRO A 42 7.56 8.63 8.27
C PRO A 42 6.29 9.47 8.49
N TYR A 43 5.10 8.87 8.57
CA TYR A 43 3.85 9.64 8.73
C TYR A 43 3.67 10.12 10.15
N ARG A 44 3.88 9.26 11.15
CA ARG A 44 3.87 9.68 12.55
C ARG A 44 4.96 10.70 12.83
N THR A 45 6.17 10.53 12.30
CA THR A 45 7.25 11.50 12.46
C THR A 45 6.92 12.84 11.79
N ALA A 46 6.39 12.85 10.56
CA ALA A 46 6.02 14.08 9.88
C ALA A 46 4.89 14.82 10.60
N LEU A 47 3.84 14.11 11.02
CA LEU A 47 2.74 14.69 11.80
C LEU A 47 3.25 15.24 13.12
N HIS A 48 3.98 14.43 13.91
CA HIS A 48 4.50 14.89 15.20
C HIS A 48 5.42 16.10 15.04
N ALA A 49 6.34 16.10 14.07
CA ALA A 49 7.21 17.23 13.79
C ALA A 49 6.42 18.49 13.46
N ALA A 50 5.39 18.35 12.62
CA ALA A 50 4.60 19.48 12.16
C ALA A 50 3.68 20.03 13.28
N PHE A 51 3.09 19.18 14.13
CA PHE A 51 2.32 19.61 15.31
C PHE A 51 3.19 20.18 16.45
N THR A 52 4.43 19.70 16.61
CA THR A 52 5.36 20.23 17.62
C THR A 52 5.77 21.66 17.30
N GLN A 53 5.93 22.00 16.02
CA GLN A 53 6.30 23.36 15.60
C GLN A 53 5.23 24.42 15.95
N ASP A 54 3.95 24.04 16.02
CA ASP A 54 2.84 24.94 16.38
C ASP A 54 2.61 25.08 17.90
N ASN A 55 3.40 24.40 18.74
CA ASN A 55 3.51 24.61 20.20
C ASN A 55 2.23 24.55 21.05
N GLN A 56 1.06 24.15 20.54
CA GLN A 56 -0.20 24.26 21.29
C GLN A 56 -1.23 23.13 21.15
N MET A 57 -0.92 22.01 20.48
CA MET A 57 -1.95 20.99 20.19
C MET A 57 -1.55 19.59 20.63
N GLN A 58 -2.28 19.04 21.60
CA GLN A 58 -2.23 17.62 21.91
C GLN A 58 -2.90 16.85 20.77
N HIS A 59 -2.13 15.94 20.16
CA HIS A 59 -2.59 15.11 19.06
C HIS A 59 -2.25 13.65 19.32
N ASN A 60 -3.14 12.74 18.93
CA ASN A 60 -2.85 11.31 18.87
C ASN A 60 -2.87 10.85 17.41
N VAL A 61 -1.92 9.99 17.02
CA VAL A 61 -1.81 9.44 15.66
C VAL A 61 -1.84 7.91 15.73
N ASP A 62 -2.95 7.35 15.29
CA ASP A 62 -3.19 5.91 15.25
C ASP A 62 -3.23 5.39 13.80
N TYR A 63 -2.99 4.09 13.64
CA TYR A 63 -3.09 3.38 12.38
C TYR A 63 -4.19 2.34 12.43
N LEU A 64 -4.98 2.27 11.36
CA LEU A 64 -5.92 1.19 11.18
C LEU A 64 -6.03 0.85 9.70
N ALA A 65 -5.41 -0.26 9.30
CA ALA A 65 -5.50 -0.74 7.93
C ALA A 65 -6.93 -1.21 7.60
N PRO A 66 -7.63 -0.61 6.62
CA PRO A 66 -8.94 -1.10 6.18
C PRO A 66 -8.82 -2.42 5.44
N MET A 67 -7.69 -2.63 4.77
CA MET A 67 -7.44 -3.79 3.94
C MET A 67 -6.30 -4.61 4.51
N THR A 68 -6.31 -5.90 4.22
CA THR A 68 -5.20 -6.80 4.44
C THR A 68 -4.80 -7.46 3.13
N THR A 69 -3.53 -7.81 3.01
CA THR A 69 -3.04 -8.61 1.90
C THR A 69 -3.00 -10.07 2.33
N LEU A 70 -3.71 -10.93 1.61
CA LEU A 70 -3.67 -12.37 1.79
C LEU A 70 -2.80 -12.97 0.70
N PHE A 71 -1.88 -13.84 1.09
CA PHE A 71 -1.08 -14.64 0.16
C PHE A 71 -1.70 -16.04 0.12
N PRO A 72 -2.49 -16.39 -0.92
CA PRO A 72 -3.06 -17.72 -1.02
C PRO A 72 -1.92 -18.74 -1.02
N MET A 73 -2.04 -19.80 -0.22
CA MET A 73 -1.09 -20.91 -0.21
C MET A 73 -1.86 -22.23 -0.25
N PRO A 74 -1.52 -23.16 -1.18
CA PRO A 74 -0.52 -23.01 -2.23
C PRO A 74 -1.00 -22.08 -3.38
N THR A 75 -0.11 -21.25 -3.90
CA THR A 75 -0.27 -20.60 -5.22
C THR A 75 0.42 -21.40 -6.32
N VAL A 76 -0.02 -21.20 -7.57
CA VAL A 76 0.71 -21.65 -8.77
C VAL A 76 2.19 -21.26 -8.73
N LEU A 77 2.50 -20.06 -8.22
CA LEU A 77 3.89 -19.61 -8.04
C LEU A 77 4.64 -20.48 -7.02
N SER A 78 4.04 -20.74 -5.85
CA SER A 78 4.66 -21.57 -4.81
C SER A 78 4.88 -23.01 -5.28
N GLU A 79 3.92 -23.60 -6.01
CA GLU A 79 4.06 -24.94 -6.57
C GLU A 79 5.15 -25.00 -7.63
N ALA A 80 5.22 -24.00 -8.51
CA ALA A 80 6.29 -23.88 -9.49
C ALA A 80 7.66 -23.76 -8.81
N ILE A 81 7.79 -22.89 -7.80
CA ILE A 81 9.06 -22.70 -7.09
C ILE A 81 9.48 -23.99 -6.36
N LEU A 82 8.53 -24.72 -5.77
CA LEU A 82 8.77 -26.00 -5.12
C LEU A 82 9.21 -27.09 -6.10
N ALA A 83 8.62 -27.12 -7.30
CA ALA A 83 8.97 -28.08 -8.35
C ALA A 83 10.37 -27.86 -8.95
N GLY A 84 10.96 -26.67 -8.73
CA GLY A 84 12.23 -26.27 -9.32
C GLY A 84 12.05 -25.30 -10.49
N PRO A 85 13.11 -24.58 -10.90
CA PRO A 85 13.04 -23.77 -12.10
C PRO A 85 12.79 -24.72 -13.28
N PRO A 86 12.10 -24.30 -14.34
CA PRO A 86 11.80 -25.18 -15.46
C PRO A 86 13.11 -25.67 -16.11
N SER A 87 13.57 -26.84 -15.68
CA SER A 87 14.69 -27.56 -16.27
C SER A 87 14.14 -28.43 -17.38
N ASN A 88 14.23 -27.94 -18.61
CA ASN A 88 14.13 -28.66 -19.90
C ASN A 88 12.98 -29.63 -20.19
N GLN A 89 12.06 -29.94 -19.27
CA GLN A 89 11.10 -31.04 -19.41
C GLN A 89 9.65 -30.69 -19.01
N GLY A 90 9.34 -29.41 -18.77
CA GLY A 90 7.99 -28.96 -18.40
C GLY A 90 7.30 -28.08 -19.46
N HIS A 91 5.96 -28.06 -19.43
CA HIS A 91 5.11 -27.15 -20.23
C HIS A 91 5.22 -25.68 -19.80
N ASP A 92 5.71 -25.42 -18.58
CA ASP A 92 5.74 -24.10 -17.96
C ASP A 92 7.15 -23.47 -18.05
N ARG A 93 7.55 -23.10 -19.27
CA ARG A 93 8.83 -22.42 -19.52
C ARG A 93 8.71 -20.93 -19.18
N ILE A 94 9.58 -20.42 -18.32
CA ILE A 94 9.63 -19.01 -17.94
C ILE A 94 10.78 -18.30 -18.64
N TRP A 95 10.52 -17.11 -19.18
CA TRP A 95 11.57 -16.20 -19.64
C TRP A 95 12.01 -15.27 -18.51
N ALA A 96 11.04 -14.60 -17.88
CA ALA A 96 11.26 -13.59 -16.87
C ALA A 96 10.01 -13.41 -16.00
N PHE A 97 10.19 -12.76 -14.85
CA PHE A 97 9.11 -12.21 -14.05
C PHE A 97 8.81 -10.76 -14.45
N ALA A 98 7.55 -10.37 -14.35
CA ALA A 98 7.12 -8.98 -14.32
C ALA A 98 6.32 -8.73 -13.04
N VAL A 99 6.67 -7.68 -12.29
CA VAL A 99 6.01 -7.31 -11.02
C VAL A 99 5.74 -5.82 -10.95
N THR A 100 4.57 -5.45 -10.44
CA THR A 100 4.16 -4.04 -10.31
C THR A 100 3.92 -3.60 -8.87
N SER A 101 4.01 -4.51 -7.90
CA SER A 101 3.78 -4.21 -6.48
C SER A 101 4.79 -4.91 -5.56
N GLN A 102 5.01 -4.33 -4.38
CA GLN A 102 5.84 -4.93 -3.33
C GLN A 102 5.24 -6.24 -2.82
N ASN A 103 3.90 -6.35 -2.79
CA ASN A 103 3.21 -7.56 -2.37
C ASN A 103 3.52 -8.74 -3.31
N ALA A 104 3.57 -8.51 -4.63
CA ALA A 104 3.97 -9.56 -5.57
C ALA A 104 5.40 -10.05 -5.30
N VAL A 105 6.32 -9.13 -4.96
CA VAL A 105 7.69 -9.48 -4.58
C VAL A 105 7.75 -10.26 -3.26
N GLN A 106 6.94 -9.86 -2.27
CA GLN A 106 6.83 -10.56 -1.00
C GLN A 106 6.27 -11.99 -1.16
N ALA A 107 5.35 -12.20 -2.11
CA ALA A 107 4.86 -13.52 -2.45
C ALA A 107 5.98 -14.42 -3.01
N ILE A 108 6.83 -13.87 -3.90
CA ILE A 108 8.03 -14.58 -4.39
C ILE A 108 8.97 -14.91 -3.22
N GLU A 109 9.27 -13.93 -2.37
CA GLU A 109 10.16 -14.10 -1.22
C GLU A 109 9.66 -15.23 -0.31
N THR A 110 8.36 -15.25 -0.02
CA THR A 110 7.72 -16.28 0.82
C THR A 110 7.78 -17.66 0.16
N ALA A 111 7.53 -17.75 -1.15
CA ALA A 111 7.63 -18.99 -1.89
C ALA A 111 9.08 -19.53 -1.95
N LEU A 112 10.06 -18.64 -2.14
CA LEU A 112 11.49 -19.00 -2.11
C LEU A 112 11.92 -19.47 -0.71
N GLN A 113 11.43 -18.85 0.36
CA GLN A 113 11.71 -19.29 1.73
C GLN A 113 11.14 -20.68 2.04
N ALA A 114 10.01 -21.05 1.44
CA ALA A 114 9.42 -22.37 1.60
C ALA A 114 10.20 -23.47 0.87
N GLN A 115 11.00 -23.13 -0.16
CA GLN A 115 11.85 -24.06 -0.87
C GLN A 115 13.08 -24.42 -0.03
N THR A 116 13.24 -25.69 0.32
CA THR A 116 14.34 -26.17 1.19
C THR A 116 15.66 -26.32 0.45
N ASP A 117 15.64 -26.60 -0.85
CA ASP A 117 16.84 -26.76 -1.68
C ASP A 117 17.44 -25.39 -2.09
N SER A 118 18.66 -25.12 -1.64
CA SER A 118 19.39 -23.88 -1.96
C SER A 118 19.72 -23.73 -3.44
N ALA A 119 20.01 -24.83 -4.15
CA ALA A 119 20.34 -24.77 -5.57
C ALA A 119 19.12 -24.35 -6.40
N ILE A 120 17.94 -24.86 -6.03
CA ILE A 120 16.68 -24.44 -6.65
C ILE A 120 16.41 -22.96 -6.37
N ARG A 121 16.55 -22.50 -5.12
CA ARG A 121 16.37 -21.08 -4.77
C ARG A 121 17.30 -20.17 -5.58
N GLU A 122 18.59 -20.50 -5.65
CA GLU A 122 19.59 -19.73 -6.40
C GLU A 122 19.28 -19.67 -7.90
N ALA A 123 18.77 -20.76 -8.45
CA ALA A 123 18.38 -20.84 -9.86
C ALA A 123 17.17 -19.94 -10.16
N TRP A 124 16.18 -19.86 -9.28
CA TRP A 124 15.08 -18.90 -9.42
C TRP A 124 15.55 -17.44 -9.35
N LEU A 125 16.53 -17.13 -8.51
CA LEU A 125 17.14 -15.78 -8.44
C LEU A 125 17.98 -15.42 -9.68
N GLN A 126 18.27 -16.39 -10.57
CA GLN A 126 18.87 -16.12 -11.88
C GLN A 126 17.85 -15.65 -12.91
N VAL A 127 16.56 -15.96 -12.72
CA VAL A 127 15.51 -15.58 -13.65
C VAL A 127 15.40 -14.04 -13.69
N PRO A 128 15.45 -13.41 -14.88
CA PRO A 128 15.29 -11.98 -15.00
C PRO A 128 13.97 -11.49 -14.40
N ILE A 129 13.99 -10.33 -13.76
CA ILE A 129 12.80 -9.69 -13.22
C ILE A 129 12.69 -8.24 -13.71
N TYR A 130 11.50 -7.89 -14.20
CA TYR A 130 11.15 -6.54 -14.63
C TYR A 130 10.16 -5.93 -13.65
N CYS A 131 10.43 -4.73 -13.17
CA CYS A 131 9.65 -4.10 -12.12
C CYS A 131 9.59 -2.57 -12.22
N LEU A 132 8.58 -2.00 -11.57
CA LEU A 132 8.47 -0.55 -11.39
C LEU A 132 9.59 -0.01 -10.48
N THR A 133 9.96 1.25 -10.66
CA THR A 133 10.93 1.99 -9.83
C THR A 133 10.42 2.21 -8.40
N GLY A 134 11.29 2.77 -7.54
CA GLY A 134 10.94 3.12 -6.16
C GLY A 134 10.79 1.90 -5.24
N ALA A 135 9.62 1.77 -4.61
CA ALA A 135 9.38 0.82 -3.54
C ALA A 135 9.42 -0.65 -4.00
N THR A 136 8.94 -0.93 -5.22
CA THR A 136 8.96 -2.26 -5.82
C THR A 136 10.39 -2.68 -6.19
N LEU A 137 11.16 -1.81 -6.84
CA LEU A 137 12.58 -2.06 -7.14
C LEU A 137 13.39 -2.35 -5.87
N THR A 138 13.17 -1.56 -4.81
CA THR A 138 13.83 -1.77 -3.50
C THR A 138 13.50 -3.16 -2.93
N ALA A 139 12.25 -3.59 -3.02
CA ALA A 139 11.84 -4.92 -2.59
C ALA A 139 12.51 -6.04 -3.42
N VAL A 140 12.58 -5.89 -4.76
CA VAL A 140 13.23 -6.87 -5.64
C VAL A 140 14.72 -7.01 -5.32
N GLN A 141 15.41 -5.88 -5.12
CA GLN A 141 16.83 -5.86 -4.73
C GLN A 141 17.06 -6.56 -3.40
N ARG A 142 16.16 -6.37 -2.42
CA ARG A 142 16.21 -7.03 -1.12
C ARG A 142 16.13 -8.57 -1.24
N VAL A 143 15.31 -9.09 -2.16
CA VAL A 143 15.18 -10.54 -2.39
C VAL A 143 16.43 -11.15 -3.02
N GLY A 144 17.26 -10.35 -3.70
CA GLY A 144 18.56 -10.80 -4.23
C GLY A 144 18.54 -11.29 -5.68
N PHE A 145 17.59 -10.84 -6.50
CA PHE A 145 17.58 -11.13 -7.93
C PHE A 145 18.83 -10.58 -8.63
N LYS A 146 19.47 -11.40 -9.47
CA LYS A 146 20.75 -11.02 -10.12
C LYS A 146 20.56 -10.16 -11.38
N THR A 147 19.41 -10.25 -12.04
CA THR A 147 19.11 -9.52 -13.26
C THR A 147 17.80 -8.75 -13.11
N ILE A 148 17.88 -7.42 -12.97
CA ILE A 148 16.73 -6.54 -12.75
C ILE A 148 16.69 -5.48 -13.86
N ASN A 149 15.55 -5.35 -14.55
CA ASN A 149 15.33 -4.35 -15.60
C ASN A 149 16.47 -4.27 -16.65
N CYS A 150 17.08 -5.41 -16.98
CA CYS A 150 18.26 -5.48 -17.83
C CYS A 150 17.87 -5.58 -19.32
N SER A 151 18.45 -4.73 -20.16
CA SER A 151 18.17 -4.69 -21.60
C SER A 151 19.05 -5.59 -22.46
N THR A 152 20.12 -6.16 -21.89
CA THR A 152 21.24 -6.78 -22.65
C THR A 152 21.28 -8.30 -22.64
N LEU A 153 20.19 -8.99 -22.28
CA LEU A 153 20.20 -10.46 -22.10
C LEU A 153 20.53 -11.27 -23.37
N LEU A 154 20.34 -10.72 -24.58
CA LEU A 154 20.55 -11.44 -25.85
C LEU A 154 21.87 -11.11 -26.58
N ALA A 155 22.74 -10.25 -26.04
CA ALA A 155 24.01 -9.90 -26.70
C ALA A 155 25.10 -11.00 -26.59
N ARG A 156 24.73 -12.25 -26.31
CA ARG A 156 25.68 -13.35 -26.03
C ARG A 156 25.95 -14.32 -27.18
N SER A 157 25.36 -14.10 -28.36
CA SER A 157 25.57 -14.99 -29.52
C SER A 157 26.53 -14.46 -30.58
N SER A 158 27.14 -13.28 -30.40
CA SER A 158 28.25 -12.84 -31.24
C SER A 158 29.59 -13.10 -30.55
N THR A 159 30.44 -13.82 -31.26
CA THR A 159 31.74 -14.33 -30.85
C THR A 159 32.73 -13.23 -30.42
N SER A 160 33.56 -13.61 -29.43
CA SER A 160 34.90 -13.11 -29.12
C SER A 160 35.09 -11.96 -28.12
N THR A 161 36.02 -12.26 -27.20
CA THR A 161 36.80 -11.39 -26.30
C THR A 161 36.11 -10.70 -25.12
N GLN A 162 36.65 -11.02 -23.95
CA GLN A 162 36.49 -10.36 -22.65
C GLN A 162 36.11 -8.88 -22.77
N SER A 163 34.82 -8.58 -22.59
CA SER A 163 34.37 -7.25 -22.25
C SER A 163 33.72 -7.33 -20.88
N THR A 164 34.43 -6.80 -19.88
CA THR A 164 33.86 -6.33 -18.61
C THR A 164 32.56 -5.60 -18.90
N ILE A 165 31.44 -6.16 -18.42
CA ILE A 165 30.11 -5.55 -18.49
C ILE A 165 30.24 -4.21 -17.74
N PRO A 166 30.00 -3.05 -18.38
CA PRO A 166 29.94 -1.81 -17.64
C PRO A 166 28.73 -1.87 -16.71
N LEU A 167 28.99 -1.92 -15.41
CA LEU A 167 28.00 -1.62 -14.40
C LEU A 167 27.47 -0.20 -14.70
N SER A 168 26.15 -0.06 -14.76
CA SER A 168 25.44 1.22 -14.75
C SER A 168 25.38 1.99 -16.08
N ALA A 169 24.65 1.45 -17.06
CA ALA A 169 23.77 2.35 -17.82
C ALA A 169 22.63 2.80 -16.87
N PRO A 170 22.22 4.07 -16.88
CA PRO A 170 21.10 4.52 -16.06
C PRO A 170 19.85 3.73 -16.46
N THR A 171 19.30 2.97 -15.51
CA THR A 171 18.06 2.23 -15.71
C THR A 171 16.97 3.25 -16.08
N PRO A 172 16.24 3.08 -17.20
CA PRO A 172 15.14 3.97 -17.53
C PRO A 172 14.14 4.00 -16.37
N SER A 173 13.55 5.18 -16.10
CA SER A 173 12.57 5.31 -15.00
C SER A 173 11.26 4.63 -15.41
N ILE A 174 10.96 3.48 -14.79
CA ILE A 174 9.74 2.70 -15.03
C ILE A 174 8.72 3.04 -13.94
N ASP A 175 8.08 4.20 -14.08
CA ASP A 175 7.23 4.76 -13.02
C ASP A 175 5.79 4.21 -13.02
N ASN A 176 5.38 3.57 -14.12
CA ASN A 176 4.03 3.03 -14.27
C ASN A 176 4.00 1.78 -15.17
N GLY A 177 2.85 1.12 -15.21
CA GLY A 177 2.65 -0.10 -16.00
C GLY A 177 2.80 0.08 -17.51
N ILE A 178 2.54 1.28 -18.05
CA ILE A 178 2.72 1.58 -19.49
C ILE A 178 4.22 1.56 -19.83
N HIS A 179 5.04 2.26 -19.05
CA HIS A 179 6.49 2.29 -19.25
C HIS A 179 7.11 0.88 -19.13
N LEU A 180 6.57 0.04 -18.23
CA LEU A 180 7.01 -1.34 -18.08
C LEU A 180 6.69 -2.17 -19.34
N VAL A 181 5.49 -2.01 -19.90
CA VAL A 181 5.08 -2.67 -21.14
C VAL A 181 5.94 -2.22 -22.32
N ASP A 182 6.15 -0.92 -22.47
CA ASP A 182 6.98 -0.37 -23.56
C ASP A 182 8.41 -0.94 -23.50
N LEU A 183 8.98 -1.03 -22.30
CA LEU A 183 10.27 -1.67 -22.09
C LEU A 183 10.24 -3.15 -22.52
N LEU A 184 9.25 -3.93 -22.05
CA LEU A 184 9.11 -5.34 -22.39
C LEU A 184 8.94 -5.58 -23.90
N LEU A 185 8.23 -4.68 -24.59
CA LEU A 185 8.04 -4.75 -26.04
C LEU A 185 9.26 -4.32 -26.84
N SER A 186 10.15 -3.51 -26.26
CA SER A 186 11.41 -3.10 -26.90
C SER A 186 12.44 -4.23 -27.03
N PHE A 187 12.24 -5.34 -26.31
CA PHE A 187 13.13 -6.49 -26.36
C PHE A 187 12.80 -7.46 -27.49
N GLU A 188 13.85 -8.13 -27.97
CA GLU A 188 13.69 -9.42 -28.63
C GLU A 188 13.34 -10.46 -27.56
N TRP A 189 12.24 -11.18 -27.77
CA TRP A 189 11.78 -12.21 -26.83
C TRP A 189 12.43 -13.53 -27.20
N PRO A 190 12.96 -14.29 -26.23
CA PRO A 190 13.62 -15.54 -26.53
C PRO A 190 12.64 -16.53 -27.15
N THR A 191 13.12 -17.23 -28.16
CA THR A 191 12.47 -18.38 -28.75
C THR A 191 12.77 -19.65 -27.94
N ALA A 192 12.07 -20.74 -28.25
CA ALA A 192 12.40 -22.05 -27.69
C ALA A 192 13.85 -22.45 -28.02
N ALA A 193 14.32 -22.15 -29.24
CA ALA A 193 15.67 -22.49 -29.70
C ALA A 193 16.77 -21.73 -28.93
N ASP A 194 16.54 -20.47 -28.57
CA ASP A 194 17.50 -19.66 -27.79
C ASP A 194 17.80 -20.25 -26.41
N LEU A 195 16.87 -21.07 -25.88
CA LEU A 195 17.01 -21.78 -24.62
C LEU A 195 17.37 -23.26 -24.80
N GLY A 196 17.71 -23.69 -26.02
CA GLY A 196 18.11 -25.07 -26.32
C GLY A 196 16.95 -26.06 -26.44
N PHE A 197 15.74 -25.58 -26.76
CA PHE A 197 14.56 -26.43 -26.98
C PHE A 197 14.21 -26.52 -28.46
N GLU A 198 14.34 -27.73 -29.03
CA GLU A 198 14.10 -27.93 -30.47
C GLU A 198 12.61 -27.90 -30.84
N ASP A 199 11.71 -28.39 -29.97
CA ASP A 199 10.26 -28.47 -30.26
C ASP A 199 9.38 -28.09 -29.05
N GLY A 200 9.13 -26.80 -28.82
CA GLY A 200 8.14 -26.39 -27.83
C GLY A 200 7.73 -24.93 -27.90
N PRO A 201 6.71 -24.52 -27.12
CA PRO A 201 6.28 -23.13 -27.11
C PRO A 201 7.41 -22.22 -26.63
N PRO A 202 7.41 -20.95 -27.09
CA PRO A 202 8.33 -19.95 -26.57
C PRO A 202 8.13 -19.77 -25.05
N PRO A 203 9.21 -19.50 -24.29
CA PRO A 203 9.11 -19.22 -22.87
C PRO A 203 8.21 -18.00 -22.62
N ALA A 204 7.37 -18.08 -21.58
CA ALA A 204 6.42 -17.03 -21.26
C ALA A 204 6.99 -16.05 -20.22
N LEU A 205 6.57 -14.79 -20.31
CA LEU A 205 6.71 -13.83 -19.21
C LEU A 205 5.69 -14.17 -18.12
N TRP A 206 6.13 -14.34 -16.87
CA TRP A 206 5.22 -14.55 -15.75
C TRP A 206 4.93 -13.20 -15.10
N PHE A 207 3.71 -12.70 -15.31
CA PHE A 207 3.24 -11.48 -14.71
C PHE A 207 2.59 -11.78 -13.36
N LEU A 208 3.24 -11.40 -12.27
CA LEU A 208 2.75 -11.65 -10.92
C LEU A 208 1.92 -10.45 -10.46
N THR A 209 0.63 -10.68 -10.24
CA THR A 209 -0.35 -9.64 -9.92
C THR A 209 -1.09 -9.94 -8.63
N GLY A 210 -1.82 -8.94 -8.12
CA GLY A 210 -2.92 -9.19 -7.19
C GLY A 210 -4.22 -9.51 -7.94
N GLU A 211 -5.26 -9.89 -7.19
CA GLU A 211 -6.64 -10.09 -7.68
C GLU A 211 -7.19 -8.87 -8.45
N THR A 212 -6.72 -7.67 -8.10
CA THR A 212 -7.01 -6.46 -8.87
C THR A 212 -6.12 -6.41 -10.11
N HIS A 213 -6.50 -7.20 -11.11
CA HIS A 213 -5.83 -7.34 -12.40
C HIS A 213 -5.48 -5.99 -13.02
N MET A 214 -4.19 -5.77 -13.31
CA MET A 214 -3.76 -4.61 -14.09
C MET A 214 -4.04 -4.88 -15.57
N LYS A 215 -5.13 -4.34 -16.12
CA LYS A 215 -5.58 -4.62 -17.50
C LYS A 215 -4.56 -4.26 -18.58
N THR A 216 -3.85 -3.15 -18.42
CA THR A 216 -3.00 -2.56 -19.47
C THR A 216 -1.89 -3.49 -19.97
N LEU A 217 -1.22 -4.24 -19.09
CA LEU A 217 -0.11 -5.11 -19.49
C LEU A 217 -0.58 -6.39 -20.20
N PRO A 218 -1.50 -7.20 -19.63
CA PRO A 218 -2.07 -8.35 -20.32
C PRO A 218 -2.70 -8.01 -21.67
N GLU A 219 -3.48 -6.92 -21.74
CA GLU A 219 -4.14 -6.51 -22.99
C GLU A 219 -3.12 -6.11 -24.07
N THR A 220 -2.09 -5.33 -23.69
CA THR A 220 -1.09 -4.86 -24.65
C THR A 220 -0.16 -5.99 -25.10
N LEU A 221 0.28 -6.87 -24.19
CA LEU A 221 1.08 -8.04 -24.56
C LEU A 221 0.31 -9.02 -25.44
N SER A 222 -0.98 -9.23 -25.15
CA SER A 222 -1.89 -10.03 -25.99
C SER A 222 -2.01 -9.45 -27.40
N ALA A 223 -2.19 -8.12 -27.52
CA ALA A 223 -2.29 -7.43 -28.80
C ALA A 223 -1.02 -7.60 -29.66
N HIS A 224 0.15 -7.71 -29.03
CA HIS A 224 1.44 -7.96 -29.70
C HIS A 224 1.80 -9.45 -29.82
N GLN A 225 0.87 -10.36 -29.48
CA GLN A 225 1.06 -11.81 -29.53
C GLN A 225 2.29 -12.29 -28.73
N LYS A 226 2.61 -11.60 -27.64
CA LYS A 226 3.72 -11.98 -26.76
C LYS A 226 3.26 -13.06 -25.77
N PRO A 227 4.02 -14.16 -25.59
CA PRO A 227 3.61 -15.23 -24.68
C PRO A 227 3.76 -14.78 -23.22
N PHE A 228 2.65 -14.61 -22.50
CA PHE A 228 2.69 -14.31 -21.07
C PHE A 228 1.69 -15.16 -20.30
N ARG A 229 1.95 -15.30 -19.00
CA ARG A 229 1.06 -15.94 -18.05
C ARG A 229 0.84 -15.00 -16.88
N GLU A 230 -0.41 -14.65 -16.62
CA GLU A 230 -0.78 -13.91 -15.42
C GLU A 230 -0.94 -14.88 -14.26
N ILE A 231 -0.29 -14.58 -13.14
CA ILE A 231 -0.35 -15.38 -11.92
C ILE A 231 -0.78 -14.46 -10.78
N VAL A 232 -1.96 -14.73 -10.22
CA VAL A 232 -2.44 -14.03 -9.02
C VAL A 232 -1.69 -14.60 -7.82
N VAL A 233 -0.92 -13.75 -7.14
CA VAL A 233 -0.05 -14.15 -6.01
C VAL A 233 -0.47 -13.54 -4.68
N TYR A 234 -1.42 -12.61 -4.70
CA TYR A 234 -2.05 -12.09 -3.49
C TYR A 234 -3.48 -11.60 -3.77
N GLU A 235 -4.29 -11.59 -2.73
CA GLU A 235 -5.63 -11.02 -2.71
C GLU A 235 -5.63 -9.85 -1.74
N ALA A 236 -6.18 -8.72 -2.18
CA ALA A 236 -6.34 -7.54 -1.34
C ALA A 236 -7.79 -7.53 -0.86
N GLY A 237 -7.99 -7.88 0.40
CA GLY A 237 -9.31 -8.08 0.98
C GLY A 237 -9.58 -7.19 2.18
N PRO A 238 -10.82 -7.21 2.70
CA PRO A 238 -11.14 -6.61 3.98
C PRO A 238 -10.25 -7.15 5.10
N ARG A 239 -9.74 -6.27 5.97
CA ARG A 239 -9.13 -6.74 7.22
C ARG A 239 -10.24 -7.24 8.16
N SER A 240 -10.12 -8.48 8.63
CA SER A 240 -11.04 -9.03 9.63
C SER A 240 -11.05 -8.16 10.89
N GLY A 241 -12.24 -7.79 11.35
CA GLY A 241 -12.44 -6.97 12.56
C GLY A 241 -12.24 -5.47 12.34
N PHE A 242 -11.96 -5.01 11.11
CA PHE A 242 -11.76 -3.60 10.82
C PHE A 242 -12.94 -2.72 11.27
N GLU A 243 -14.19 -3.16 11.02
CA GLU A 243 -15.38 -2.38 11.39
C GLU A 243 -15.49 -2.21 12.91
N SER A 244 -15.20 -3.27 13.68
CA SER A 244 -15.21 -3.23 15.14
C SER A 244 -14.08 -2.35 15.68
N ASP A 245 -12.87 -2.49 15.14
CA ASP A 245 -11.70 -1.70 15.55
C ASP A 245 -11.91 -0.21 15.24
N LEU A 246 -12.47 0.11 14.08
CA LEU A 246 -12.78 1.48 13.66
C LEU A 246 -13.87 2.09 14.55
N TYR A 247 -14.95 1.34 14.81
CA TYR A 247 -16.02 1.81 15.69
C TYR A 247 -15.49 2.07 17.11
N ALA A 248 -14.70 1.14 17.66
CA ALA A 248 -14.07 1.29 18.96
C ALA A 248 -13.12 2.50 18.99
N TRP A 249 -12.37 2.75 17.91
CA TRP A 249 -11.53 3.92 17.79
C TRP A 249 -12.35 5.22 17.78
N LEU A 250 -13.45 5.28 17.04
CA LEU A 250 -14.34 6.44 16.99
C LEU A 250 -14.94 6.75 18.37
N VAL A 251 -15.44 5.74 19.09
CA VAL A 251 -16.00 5.89 20.44
C VAL A 251 -14.93 6.31 21.45
N LYS A 252 -13.81 5.59 21.53
CA LYS A 252 -12.70 5.93 22.44
C LYS A 252 -12.17 7.34 22.16
N SER A 253 -11.97 7.65 20.89
CA SER A 253 -11.53 8.98 20.45
C SER A 253 -12.61 10.02 20.62
N SER A 254 -13.84 9.69 20.99
CA SER A 254 -14.87 10.64 21.40
C SER A 254 -14.86 10.84 22.93
N ASP A 255 -14.79 9.76 23.70
CA ASP A 255 -14.92 9.77 25.18
C ASP A 255 -13.69 10.22 25.98
N SER A 256 -12.49 10.23 25.38
CA SER A 256 -11.18 10.37 26.07
C SER A 256 -10.93 11.65 26.93
N MET A 257 -11.92 12.50 27.21
CA MET A 257 -11.77 13.65 28.14
C MET A 257 -12.12 13.33 29.61
N GLN A 258 -12.68 12.14 29.93
CA GLN A 258 -13.11 11.85 31.29
C GLN A 258 -12.02 11.34 32.26
N ASP A 259 -10.89 10.82 31.77
CA ASP A 259 -9.96 10.03 32.62
C ASP A 259 -8.88 10.83 33.39
N GLY A 260 -8.85 12.16 33.29
CA GLY A 260 -7.70 12.94 33.76
C GLY A 260 -7.79 13.58 35.16
N MET A 261 -8.88 14.29 35.48
CA MET A 261 -9.01 15.00 36.75
C MET A 261 -10.49 15.18 37.09
N MET A 262 -10.95 14.57 38.19
CA MET A 262 -12.20 14.93 38.84
C MET A 262 -12.24 16.46 39.05
N GLY A 263 -13.12 17.16 38.35
CA GLY A 263 -13.58 18.48 38.84
C GLY A 263 -13.93 19.54 37.81
N LYS A 264 -13.55 19.43 36.54
CA LYS A 264 -14.01 20.38 35.52
C LYS A 264 -14.24 19.68 34.19
N MET A 265 -15.51 19.49 33.84
CA MET A 265 -15.91 19.30 32.45
C MET A 265 -15.42 20.54 31.69
N ILE A 266 -14.34 20.38 30.94
CA ILE A 266 -13.94 21.40 29.98
C ILE A 266 -14.82 21.13 28.76
N GLU A 267 -15.82 21.97 28.56
CA GLU A 267 -16.51 22.08 27.26
C GLU A 267 -15.43 22.29 26.20
N GLY A 268 -15.23 21.30 25.35
CA GLY A 268 -14.13 21.26 24.40
C GLY A 268 -14.59 20.68 23.08
N LYS A 269 -14.26 21.37 21.99
CA LYS A 269 -14.46 20.85 20.65
C LYS A 269 -13.45 19.75 20.37
N LYS A 270 -13.91 18.61 19.88
CA LYS A 270 -13.04 17.48 19.52
C LYS A 270 -13.02 17.27 18.03
N ILE A 271 -11.84 17.11 17.45
CA ILE A 271 -11.69 16.93 16.01
C ILE A 271 -11.08 15.56 15.71
N LEU A 272 -11.84 14.73 15.00
CA LEU A 272 -11.41 13.41 14.53
C LEU A 272 -11.04 13.52 13.06
N TYR A 273 -9.79 13.28 12.72
CA TYR A 273 -9.32 13.22 11.34
C TYR A 273 -9.25 11.77 10.87
N LEU A 274 -9.91 11.49 9.75
CA LEU A 274 -9.78 10.23 9.01
C LEU A 274 -8.96 10.49 7.74
N ALA A 275 -7.76 9.91 7.64
CA ALA A 275 -6.89 10.08 6.48
C ALA A 275 -6.96 8.85 5.56
N GLY A 276 -7.58 9.01 4.39
CA GLY A 276 -7.74 7.97 3.39
C GLY A 276 -6.54 7.83 2.46
N PHE A 277 -6.06 6.60 2.30
CA PHE A 277 -4.92 6.26 1.42
C PHE A 277 -5.32 5.59 0.10
N SER A 278 -6.58 5.13 -0.02
CA SER A 278 -7.10 4.56 -1.26
C SER A 278 -8.63 4.69 -1.33
N PRO A 279 -9.25 4.73 -2.53
CA PRO A 279 -10.70 4.72 -2.68
C PRO A 279 -11.37 3.52 -2.00
N ARG A 280 -10.77 2.32 -2.15
CA ARG A 280 -11.33 1.08 -1.58
C ARG A 280 -11.25 1.08 -0.04
N GLY A 281 -10.18 1.60 0.54
CA GLY A 281 -10.08 1.76 2.00
C GLY A 281 -11.11 2.74 2.56
N VAL A 282 -11.40 3.82 1.82
CA VAL A 282 -12.47 4.77 2.13
C VAL A 282 -13.83 4.08 2.07
N ASP A 283 -14.13 3.33 1.01
CA ASP A 283 -15.39 2.59 0.86
C ASP A 283 -15.69 1.70 2.07
N MET A 284 -14.67 1.01 2.56
CA MET A 284 -14.77 0.14 3.73
C MET A 284 -15.05 0.88 5.04
N THR A 285 -14.63 2.13 5.16
CA THR A 285 -14.78 2.95 6.38
C THR A 285 -16.22 3.47 6.52
N MET A 286 -16.93 3.68 5.40
CA MET A 286 -18.20 4.39 5.37
C MET A 286 -19.36 3.70 6.10
N PRO A 287 -19.58 2.38 5.99
CA PRO A 287 -20.65 1.71 6.72
C PRO A 287 -20.54 1.91 8.24
N THR A 288 -19.33 1.75 8.79
CA THR A 288 -19.05 1.96 10.21
C THR A 288 -19.19 3.41 10.62
N LEU A 289 -18.72 4.36 9.79
CA LEU A 289 -18.91 5.79 10.07
C LEU A 289 -20.41 6.15 10.09
N LYS A 290 -21.19 5.69 9.12
CA LYS A 290 -22.66 5.91 9.11
C LYS A 290 -23.33 5.30 10.34
N GLN A 291 -22.88 4.13 10.79
CA GLN A 291 -23.35 3.53 12.04
C GLN A 291 -23.03 4.42 13.24
N PHE A 292 -21.78 4.86 13.38
CA PHE A 292 -21.35 5.74 14.46
C PHE A 292 -22.17 7.04 14.53
N LEU A 293 -22.42 7.69 13.39
CA LEU A 293 -23.23 8.92 13.34
C LEU A 293 -24.66 8.71 13.84
N ARG A 294 -25.28 7.58 13.49
CA ARG A 294 -26.66 7.26 13.90
C ARG A 294 -26.76 6.97 15.39
N GLU A 295 -25.80 6.25 15.94
CA GLU A 295 -25.84 5.78 17.33
C GLU A 295 -25.33 6.84 18.31
N TYR A 296 -24.28 7.57 17.94
CA TYR A 296 -23.55 8.45 18.85
C TYR A 296 -23.96 9.93 18.72
N GLY A 297 -24.68 10.30 17.65
CA GLY A 297 -25.23 11.64 17.48
C GLY A 297 -26.28 12.03 18.54
N SER A 298 -26.88 11.07 19.25
CA SER A 298 -28.01 11.30 20.16
C SER A 298 -27.66 11.26 21.65
N THR A 299 -26.43 10.91 22.03
CA THR A 299 -26.08 10.51 23.41
C THR A 299 -25.26 11.52 24.20
N LEU A 300 -24.62 12.50 23.55
CA LEU A 300 -23.84 13.53 24.24
C LEU A 300 -24.70 14.78 24.42
N GLU A 301 -24.65 15.44 25.59
CA GLU A 301 -25.33 16.73 25.81
C GLU A 301 -24.34 17.93 25.69
N ASP A 302 -23.05 17.73 25.98
CA ASP A 302 -22.13 18.85 26.26
C ASP A 302 -20.86 18.95 25.36
N ALA A 303 -20.58 17.99 24.48
CA ALA A 303 -19.36 17.99 23.65
C ALA A 303 -19.66 17.87 22.16
N THR A 304 -19.11 18.79 21.35
CA THR A 304 -19.20 18.73 19.88
C THR A 304 -18.00 17.99 19.30
N ILE A 305 -18.29 16.93 18.55
CA ILE A 305 -17.32 16.16 17.78
C ILE A 305 -17.41 16.60 16.32
N GLU A 306 -16.29 17.03 15.75
CA GLU A 306 -16.17 17.30 14.32
C GLU A 306 -15.32 16.22 13.66
N ILE A 307 -15.86 15.53 12.67
CA ILE A 307 -15.13 14.57 11.85
C ILE A 307 -14.68 15.28 10.57
N ARG A 308 -13.38 15.27 10.32
CA ARG A 308 -12.73 15.83 9.13
C ARG A 308 -12.03 14.74 8.33
N TRP A 309 -11.90 14.96 7.04
CA TRP A 309 -11.25 14.03 6.13
C TRP A 309 -10.00 14.61 5.52
N ALA A 310 -8.99 13.75 5.38
CA ALA A 310 -7.81 14.00 4.57
C ALA A 310 -7.62 12.88 3.53
N ALA A 311 -7.03 13.20 2.39
CA ALA A 311 -6.83 12.28 1.29
C ALA A 311 -5.38 12.35 0.79
N ILE A 312 -4.78 11.20 0.53
CA ILE A 312 -3.41 11.11 0.01
C ILE A 312 -3.26 11.62 -1.44
N GLY A 313 -4.38 11.78 -2.14
CA GLY A 313 -4.43 12.25 -3.52
C GLY A 313 -5.85 12.43 -4.04
N THR A 314 -5.97 12.96 -5.25
CA THR A 314 -7.24 13.40 -5.86
C THR A 314 -8.24 12.27 -6.07
N THR A 315 -7.80 11.07 -6.47
CA THR A 315 -8.69 9.91 -6.65
C THR A 315 -9.37 9.52 -5.35
N THR A 316 -8.61 9.49 -4.25
CA THR A 316 -9.16 9.19 -2.92
C THR A 316 -10.04 10.34 -2.42
N ALA A 317 -9.66 11.59 -2.66
CA ALA A 317 -10.45 12.77 -2.29
C ALA A 317 -11.82 12.78 -2.97
N LYS A 318 -11.86 12.54 -4.28
CA LYS A 318 -13.11 12.42 -5.05
C LYS A 318 -14.02 11.35 -4.43
N ARG A 319 -13.46 10.19 -4.09
CA ARG A 319 -14.23 9.10 -3.49
C ARG A 319 -14.79 9.46 -2.11
N ILE A 320 -14.02 10.17 -1.28
CA ILE A 320 -14.51 10.68 0.01
C ILE A 320 -15.67 11.65 -0.23
N GLN A 321 -15.51 12.63 -1.13
CA GLN A 321 -16.55 13.62 -1.44
C GLN A 321 -17.87 12.96 -1.89
N GLU A 322 -17.80 11.94 -2.76
CA GLU A 322 -18.98 11.16 -3.17
C GLU A 322 -19.74 10.60 -1.96
N HIS A 323 -19.05 10.02 -0.98
CA HIS A 323 -19.69 9.49 0.23
C HIS A 323 -20.23 10.59 1.16
N LEU A 324 -19.49 11.70 1.30
CA LEU A 324 -19.92 12.84 2.11
C LEU A 324 -21.21 13.47 1.56
N SER A 325 -21.35 13.57 0.23
CA SER A 325 -22.58 14.03 -0.42
C SER A 325 -23.76 13.13 -0.10
N VAL A 326 -23.58 11.80 -0.16
CA VAL A 326 -24.65 10.84 0.20
C VAL A 326 -25.04 10.98 1.68
N ILE A 327 -24.08 11.16 2.59
CA ILE A 327 -24.37 11.38 4.02
C ILE A 327 -25.18 12.67 4.23
N ALA A 328 -24.82 13.75 3.52
CA ALA A 328 -25.55 15.01 3.61
C ALA A 328 -27.00 14.87 3.09
N GLU A 329 -27.20 14.17 1.97
CA GLU A 329 -28.54 13.88 1.43
C GLU A 329 -29.39 13.03 2.40
N ASP A 330 -28.81 11.97 2.97
CA ASP A 330 -29.45 11.10 3.97
C ASP A 330 -29.92 11.92 5.19
N SER A 331 -29.16 12.94 5.59
CA SER A 331 -29.51 13.82 6.72
C SER A 331 -30.63 14.82 6.41
N SER A 332 -30.79 15.21 5.14
CA SER A 332 -31.78 16.22 4.71
C SER A 332 -33.19 15.67 4.54
N THR A 333 -33.34 14.35 4.39
CA THR A 333 -34.61 13.68 4.07
C THR A 333 -35.36 13.15 5.29
N GLN A 334 -34.77 13.22 6.49
CA GLN A 334 -35.46 12.88 7.74
C GLN A 334 -36.17 14.12 8.30
N ASP A 335 -37.49 14.22 8.08
CA ASP A 335 -38.43 15.17 8.70
C ASP A 335 -38.61 14.98 10.24
N SER A 336 -37.60 14.46 10.93
CA SER A 336 -37.65 14.28 12.39
C SER A 336 -37.23 15.56 13.14
N PRO A 337 -37.90 15.89 14.25
CA PRO A 337 -37.67 17.11 14.99
C PRO A 337 -36.24 17.15 15.53
N ALA A 338 -35.40 17.99 14.91
CA ALA A 338 -34.14 18.54 15.39
C ALA A 338 -33.47 17.79 16.56
N THR A 339 -33.07 16.55 16.35
CA THR A 339 -32.09 15.91 17.22
C THR A 339 -30.78 16.61 16.89
N ARG A 340 -30.34 17.52 17.78
CA ARG A 340 -29.04 18.19 17.66
C ARG A 340 -27.97 17.09 17.70
N SER A 341 -27.54 16.63 16.54
CA SER A 341 -26.40 15.72 16.47
C SER A 341 -25.19 16.47 16.97
N ASN A 342 -24.63 16.01 18.09
CA ASN A 342 -23.38 16.54 18.60
C ASN A 342 -22.16 16.07 17.80
N VAL A 343 -22.39 15.29 16.74
CA VAL A 343 -21.39 14.94 15.74
C VAL A 343 -21.65 15.71 14.44
N ILE A 344 -20.66 16.49 14.01
CA ILE A 344 -20.62 17.26 12.77
C ILE A 344 -19.65 16.58 11.82
N ILE A 345 -20.03 16.40 10.56
CA ILE A 345 -19.09 15.99 9.50
C ILE A 345 -18.76 17.21 8.65
N ASN A 346 -17.47 17.50 8.53
CA ASN A 346 -16.99 18.53 7.63
C ASN A 346 -17.00 17.99 6.18
N SER A 347 -17.61 18.74 5.27
CA SER A 347 -17.71 18.39 3.85
C SER A 347 -16.42 18.69 3.06
N VAL A 348 -15.51 19.48 3.62
CA VAL A 348 -14.23 19.83 3.01
C VAL A 348 -13.23 18.72 3.27
N VAL A 349 -12.63 18.22 2.17
CA VAL A 349 -11.59 17.19 2.20
C VAL A 349 -10.24 17.84 1.97
N ALA A 350 -9.32 17.68 2.93
CA ALA A 350 -7.93 18.09 2.79
C ALA A 350 -7.20 17.14 1.83
N VAL A 351 -6.61 17.65 0.73
CA VAL A 351 -5.93 16.82 -0.27
C VAL A 351 -4.43 17.07 -0.28
N ALA A 352 -3.64 16.04 0.03
CA ALA A 352 -2.19 16.13 0.01
C ALA A 352 -1.67 16.46 -1.41
N SER A 353 -0.64 17.31 -1.49
CA SER A 353 0.00 17.68 -2.76
C SER A 353 0.76 16.52 -3.44
N GLY A 354 1.08 15.46 -2.68
CA GLY A 354 1.69 14.25 -3.18
C GLY A 354 1.55 13.08 -2.21
N PRO A 355 1.84 11.84 -2.66
CA PRO A 355 1.63 10.63 -1.88
C PRO A 355 2.77 10.36 -0.89
N ASN A 356 3.08 11.33 -0.04
CA ASN A 356 4.16 11.25 0.96
C ASN A 356 3.70 11.77 2.32
N ALA A 357 4.50 11.50 3.36
CA ALA A 357 4.19 11.84 4.74
C ALA A 357 4.13 13.35 5.01
N THR A 358 5.08 14.11 4.46
CA THR A 358 5.18 15.56 4.64
C THR A 358 3.96 16.26 4.06
N SER A 359 3.60 15.96 2.80
CA SER A 359 2.42 16.53 2.15
C SER A 359 1.12 16.23 2.88
N MET A 360 1.00 15.06 3.51
CA MET A 360 -0.16 14.70 4.33
C MET A 360 -0.21 15.50 5.64
N ALA A 361 0.94 15.64 6.32
CA ALA A 361 1.02 16.42 7.55
C ALA A 361 0.71 17.91 7.32
N GLU A 362 1.28 18.49 6.26
CA GLU A 362 1.05 19.88 5.87
C GLU A 362 -0.43 20.17 5.60
N VAL A 363 -1.12 19.29 4.86
CA VAL A 363 -2.52 19.53 4.50
C VAL A 363 -3.48 19.35 5.68
N ILE A 364 -3.17 18.42 6.59
CA ILE A 364 -3.96 18.27 7.83
C ILE A 364 -3.81 19.54 8.68
N LEU A 365 -2.58 20.03 8.86
CA LEU A 365 -2.32 21.24 9.62
C LEU A 365 -2.92 22.50 9.00
N SER A 366 -2.81 22.68 7.69
CA SER A 366 -3.42 23.84 7.02
C SER A 366 -4.93 23.83 7.23
N HIS A 367 -5.57 22.66 7.12
CA HIS A 367 -7.01 22.52 7.32
C HIS A 367 -7.43 22.72 8.79
N ILE A 368 -6.54 22.47 9.75
CA ILE A 368 -6.80 22.76 11.18
C ILE A 368 -6.81 24.27 11.47
N LYS A 369 -6.02 25.05 10.72
CA LYS A 369 -5.89 26.51 10.89
C LYS A 369 -7.04 27.30 10.27
N GLU A 370 -7.81 26.66 9.39
CA GLU A 370 -9.07 27.15 8.83
C GLU A 370 -10.25 26.85 9.77
#